data_AF-A0A5C0SNP9-F1
#
_entry.id   AF-A0A5C0SNP9-F1
#
_cell.length_a   1.000
_cell.length_b   1.000
_cell.length_c   1.000
_cell.angle_alpha   90.00
_cell.angle_beta   90.00
_cell.angle_gamma   90.00
#
_symmetry.space_group_name_H-M   'P 1'
#
loop_
_entity.id
_entity.type
_entity.pdbx_description
1 polymer ?
#
loop_
_entity_poly.entity_id
_entity_poly.type
_entity_poly.pdbx_seq_one_letter_code
_entity_poly.pdbx_strand_id
1 'polypeptide(L)'
;MVMLKKSKRGSVNWDYIKERHPGVIDELKTLRDWDSVKSAIPESETASDYSILALEAIAALIRELRMDREMLGERIEVLNRKLEELSASSRESSHSLEKRIKSLEDQLMELERRTLFLDSVEMLVPRLGEMEERMERLPGEIMKRLEERYGRKMDEFVRAYVEERLKTFEEQMKKDVFGVSVDLADTLLKIQQRYEELVAENVRLRSALHEKERLQKALIEKDREIEDLKRKLAALRDMSQRVDVLSKRLSEYEAKLAEINHIRKELAALTGTSDMDAALTILKTQFIPKSKFESTLHEVKNILQEVEGIRQENARLRKENEKLKEALKTFLQERLEDSSLPVEDGESG
;
A
#
# COMPACT_ATOMS: atom_id res chain seq x y z
N MET A 1 99.72 -59.82 -19.85
CA MET A 1 98.81 -59.81 -18.69
C MET A 1 98.70 -58.37 -18.21
N VAL A 2 97.75 -57.61 -18.75
CA VAL A 2 97.52 -56.20 -18.41
C VAL A 2 96.11 -56.14 -17.83
N MET A 3 96.02 -55.96 -16.52
CA MET A 3 94.75 -55.83 -15.81
C MET A 3 94.03 -54.56 -16.30
N LEU A 4 92.90 -54.75 -16.98
CA LEU A 4 91.91 -53.71 -17.22
C LEU A 4 91.40 -53.18 -15.88
N LYS A 5 91.97 -52.07 -15.41
CA LYS A 5 91.31 -51.21 -14.42
C LYS A 5 90.05 -50.68 -15.08
N LYS A 6 88.89 -51.27 -14.75
CA LYS A 6 87.57 -50.68 -15.00
C LYS A 6 87.61 -49.25 -14.45
N SER A 7 87.57 -48.26 -15.33
CA SER A 7 87.35 -46.89 -14.93
C SER A 7 85.98 -46.84 -14.26
N LYS A 8 85.97 -46.50 -12.96
CA LYS A 8 84.73 -46.13 -12.27
C LYS A 8 84.22 -44.88 -12.99
N ARG A 9 83.24 -45.07 -13.90
CA ARG A 9 82.40 -44.00 -14.42
C ARG A 9 81.93 -43.18 -13.22
N GLY A 10 82.04 -41.85 -13.30
CA GLY A 10 81.56 -40.95 -12.26
C GLY A 10 80.12 -41.32 -11.91
N SER A 11 79.96 -41.91 -10.73
CA SER A 11 78.67 -42.33 -10.20
C SER A 11 77.86 -41.06 -10.02
N VAL A 12 76.68 -41.00 -10.65
CA VAL A 12 75.71 -39.94 -10.40
C VAL A 12 75.35 -40.06 -8.91
N ASN A 13 75.79 -39.10 -8.10
CA ASN A 13 75.53 -39.04 -6.67
C ASN A 13 74.67 -37.79 -6.38
N TRP A 14 74.05 -37.72 -5.20
CA TRP A 14 73.15 -36.62 -4.86
C TRP A 14 73.86 -35.26 -4.91
N ASP A 15 75.11 -35.21 -4.43
CA ASP A 15 75.96 -34.02 -4.51
C ASP A 15 76.22 -33.59 -5.97
N TYR A 16 76.38 -34.54 -6.89
CA TYR A 16 76.53 -34.24 -8.31
C TYR A 16 75.26 -33.65 -8.92
N ILE A 17 74.08 -34.16 -8.54
CA ILE A 17 72.78 -33.60 -8.98
C ILE A 17 72.59 -32.19 -8.40
N LYS A 18 73.00 -31.99 -7.14
CA LYS A 18 72.89 -30.71 -6.45
C LYS A 18 73.77 -29.61 -7.03
N GLU A 19 74.98 -29.95 -7.45
CA GLU A 19 75.89 -28.99 -8.10
C GLU A 19 75.48 -28.69 -9.54
N ARG A 20 75.01 -29.70 -10.30
CA ARG A 20 74.79 -29.57 -11.75
C ARG A 20 73.37 -29.21 -12.13
N HIS A 21 72.39 -29.53 -11.29
CA HIS A 21 70.96 -29.31 -11.54
C HIS A 21 70.24 -28.71 -10.31
N PRO A 22 70.67 -27.53 -9.82
CA PRO A 22 70.05 -26.90 -8.66
C PRO A 22 68.56 -26.57 -8.87
N GLY A 23 68.17 -26.16 -10.08
CA GLY A 23 66.76 -25.82 -10.39
C GLY A 23 65.81 -27.00 -10.21
N VAL A 24 66.24 -28.22 -10.55
CA VAL A 24 65.43 -29.44 -10.36
C VAL A 24 65.22 -29.70 -8.87
N ILE A 25 66.24 -29.46 -8.04
CA ILE A 25 66.12 -29.62 -6.59
C ILE A 25 65.17 -28.59 -6.00
N ASP A 26 65.21 -27.35 -6.48
CA ASP A 26 64.32 -26.30 -5.98
C ASP A 26 62.87 -26.60 -6.37
N GLU A 27 62.60 -27.10 -7.58
CA GLU A 27 61.28 -27.62 -7.97
C GLU A 27 60.84 -28.80 -7.10
N LEU A 28 61.71 -29.78 -6.83
CA LEU A 28 61.37 -30.90 -5.95
C LEU A 28 61.04 -30.46 -4.52
N LYS A 29 61.72 -29.45 -3.99
CA LYS A 29 61.41 -28.86 -2.67
C LYS A 29 60.08 -28.12 -2.64
N THR A 30 59.57 -27.67 -3.80
CA THR A 30 58.25 -27.03 -3.85
C THR A 30 57.09 -28.02 -3.75
N LEU A 31 57.35 -29.32 -3.94
CA LEU A 31 56.33 -30.35 -3.82
C LEU A 31 55.79 -30.43 -2.39
N ARG A 32 54.48 -30.61 -2.29
CA ARG A 32 53.79 -30.72 -0.99
C ARG A 32 54.28 -31.91 -0.15
N ASP A 33 54.62 -33.02 -0.81
CA ASP A 33 55.15 -34.24 -0.20
C ASP A 33 56.70 -34.33 -0.29
N TRP A 34 57.40 -33.19 -0.28
CA TRP A 34 58.87 -33.17 -0.40
C TRP A 34 59.58 -34.05 0.65
N ASP A 35 59.07 -34.15 1.88
CA ASP A 35 59.66 -35.01 2.90
C ASP A 35 59.64 -36.51 2.52
N SER A 36 58.61 -36.95 1.77
CA SER A 36 58.53 -38.30 1.19
C SER A 36 59.62 -38.50 0.13
N VAL A 37 59.74 -37.54 -0.80
CA VAL A 37 60.75 -37.57 -1.87
C VAL A 37 62.17 -37.52 -1.31
N LYS A 38 62.39 -36.70 -0.27
CA LYS A 38 63.67 -36.58 0.44
C LYS A 38 64.07 -37.88 1.13
N SER A 39 63.09 -38.62 1.66
CA SER A 39 63.32 -39.92 2.31
C SER A 39 63.78 -41.01 1.32
N ALA A 40 63.49 -40.86 0.03
CA ALA A 40 63.96 -41.77 -1.02
C ALA A 40 65.41 -41.49 -1.47
N ILE A 41 66.04 -40.39 -1.04
CA ILE A 41 67.41 -40.03 -1.43
C ILE A 41 68.44 -41.05 -0.89
N PRO A 42 68.44 -41.42 0.41
CA PRO A 42 69.36 -42.44 0.92
C PRO A 42 69.12 -43.81 0.29
N GLU A 43 67.87 -44.19 0.02
CA GLU A 43 67.54 -45.45 -0.64
C GLU A 43 68.08 -45.49 -2.07
N SER A 44 67.91 -44.39 -2.81
CA SER A 44 68.45 -44.23 -4.17
C SER A 44 69.98 -44.22 -4.19
N GLU A 45 70.63 -43.65 -3.16
CA GLU A 45 72.08 -43.71 -2.99
C GLU A 45 72.58 -45.12 -2.70
N THR A 46 71.89 -45.86 -1.82
CA THR A 46 72.26 -47.26 -1.51
C THR A 46 72.09 -48.18 -2.71
N ALA A 47 71.07 -47.96 -3.53
CA ALA A 47 70.80 -48.72 -4.75
C ALA A 47 71.63 -48.25 -5.97
N SER A 48 72.28 -47.07 -5.88
CA SER A 48 72.90 -46.37 -7.01
C SER A 48 71.95 -46.16 -8.21
N ASP A 49 70.64 -46.06 -7.94
CA ASP A 49 69.59 -45.92 -8.94
C ASP A 49 68.65 -44.77 -8.58
N TYR A 50 68.83 -43.63 -9.26
CA TYR A 50 68.02 -42.42 -9.07
C TYR A 50 66.69 -42.46 -9.81
N SER A 51 66.38 -43.55 -10.55
CA SER A 51 65.04 -43.75 -11.08
C SER A 51 64.00 -43.90 -9.96
N ILE A 52 64.41 -44.42 -8.78
CA ILE A 52 63.58 -44.53 -7.58
C ILE A 52 63.19 -43.14 -7.07
N LEU A 53 64.16 -42.24 -6.91
CA LEU A 53 63.91 -40.83 -6.55
C LEU A 53 62.99 -40.14 -7.56
N ALA A 54 63.22 -40.36 -8.86
CA ALA A 54 62.40 -39.77 -9.91
C ALA A 54 60.96 -40.31 -9.89
N LEU A 55 60.78 -41.61 -9.64
CA LEU A 55 59.45 -42.22 -9.51
C LEU A 55 58.69 -41.69 -8.28
N GLU A 56 59.37 -41.55 -7.13
CA GLU A 56 58.73 -41.00 -5.93
C GLU A 56 58.38 -39.52 -6.11
N ALA A 57 59.24 -38.74 -6.78
CA ALA A 57 58.95 -37.36 -7.15
C ALA A 57 57.73 -37.25 -8.09
N ILE A 58 57.65 -38.09 -9.12
CA ILE A 58 56.50 -38.13 -10.04
C ILE A 58 55.24 -38.56 -9.29
N ALA A 59 55.33 -39.53 -8.39
CA ALA A 59 54.21 -39.99 -7.57
C ALA A 59 53.69 -38.87 -6.65
N ALA A 60 54.58 -38.11 -6.01
CA ALA A 60 54.24 -36.94 -5.21
C ALA A 60 53.55 -35.85 -6.05
N LEU A 61 54.10 -35.54 -7.23
CA LEU A 61 53.50 -34.56 -8.16
C LEU A 61 52.10 -35.00 -8.63
N ILE A 62 51.90 -36.28 -8.95
CA ILE A 62 50.59 -36.81 -9.35
C ILE A 62 49.58 -36.69 -8.20
N ARG A 63 49.99 -36.94 -6.95
CA ARG A 63 49.13 -36.76 -5.77
C ARG A 63 48.71 -35.30 -5.61
N GLU A 64 49.66 -34.38 -5.72
CA GLU A 64 49.41 -32.94 -5.64
C GLU A 64 48.44 -32.46 -6.72
N LEU A 65 48.68 -32.84 -7.99
CA LEU A 65 47.78 -32.50 -9.11
C LEU A 65 46.37 -33.09 -8.94
N ARG A 66 46.22 -34.27 -8.31
CA ARG A 66 44.91 -34.84 -8.00
C ARG A 66 44.18 -34.02 -6.93
N MET A 67 44.87 -33.64 -5.86
CA MET A 67 44.32 -32.79 -4.82
C MET A 67 43.91 -31.43 -5.39
N ASP A 68 44.74 -30.81 -6.22
CA ASP A 68 44.42 -29.53 -6.87
C ASP A 68 43.20 -29.66 -7.79
N ARG A 69 43.08 -30.77 -8.53
CA ARG A 69 41.91 -31.05 -9.37
C ARG A 69 40.64 -31.17 -8.53
N GLU A 70 40.71 -31.85 -7.38
CA GLU A 70 39.57 -31.99 -6.45
C GLU A 70 39.18 -30.62 -5.88
N MET A 71 40.14 -29.84 -5.38
CA MET A 71 39.90 -28.49 -4.87
C MET A 71 39.32 -27.55 -5.94
N LEU A 72 39.80 -27.65 -7.19
CA LEU A 72 39.24 -26.89 -8.32
C LEU A 72 37.82 -27.36 -8.65
N GLY A 73 37.55 -28.67 -8.61
CA GLY A 73 36.22 -29.24 -8.77
C GLY A 73 35.24 -28.70 -7.74
N GLU A 74 35.60 -28.71 -6.46
CA GLU A 74 34.81 -28.14 -5.37
C GLU A 74 34.54 -26.64 -5.59
N ARG A 75 35.57 -25.87 -5.99
CA ARG A 75 35.40 -24.44 -6.29
C ARG A 75 34.44 -24.21 -7.47
N ILE A 76 34.52 -25.04 -8.51
CA ILE A 76 33.59 -24.99 -9.65
C ILE A 76 32.17 -25.31 -9.20
N GLU A 77 31.98 -26.34 -8.36
CA GLU A 77 30.66 -26.67 -7.82
C GLU A 77 30.06 -25.53 -6.99
N VAL A 78 30.87 -24.91 -6.12
CA VAL A 78 30.44 -23.75 -5.32
C VAL A 78 30.08 -22.57 -6.24
N LEU A 79 30.85 -22.31 -7.28
CA LEU A 79 30.54 -21.26 -8.25
C LEU A 79 29.26 -21.56 -9.03
N ASN A 80 29.04 -22.80 -9.44
CA ASN A 80 27.81 -23.21 -10.12
C ASN A 80 26.59 -23.04 -9.22
N ARG A 81 26.65 -23.44 -7.94
CA ARG A 81 25.55 -23.22 -6.98
C ARG A 81 25.24 -21.73 -6.82
N LYS A 82 26.26 -20.88 -6.65
CA LYS A 82 26.06 -19.42 -6.58
C LYS A 82 25.47 -18.85 -7.86
N LEU A 83 25.86 -19.37 -9.02
CA LEU A 83 25.32 -18.94 -10.31
C LEU A 83 23.85 -19.37 -10.47
N GLU A 84 23.48 -20.57 -10.04
CA GLU A 84 22.09 -21.03 -10.00
C GLU A 84 21.25 -20.18 -9.05
N GLU A 85 21.71 -19.92 -7.83
CA GLU A 85 21.06 -19.03 -6.86
C GLU A 85 20.86 -17.61 -7.42
N LEU A 86 21.90 -17.02 -8.04
CA LEU A 86 21.80 -15.72 -8.70
C LEU A 86 20.83 -15.74 -9.87
N SER A 87 20.80 -16.83 -10.65
CA SER A 87 19.86 -16.96 -11.77
C SER A 87 18.41 -17.05 -11.29
N ALA A 88 18.16 -17.77 -10.18
CA ALA A 88 16.85 -17.90 -9.58
C ALA A 88 16.38 -16.57 -8.98
N SER A 89 17.25 -15.92 -8.20
CA SER A 89 16.98 -14.60 -7.62
C SER A 89 16.72 -13.54 -8.70
N SER A 90 17.50 -13.56 -9.78
CA SER A 90 17.30 -12.67 -10.93
C SER A 90 15.94 -12.90 -11.58
N ARG A 91 15.55 -14.16 -11.85
CA ARG A 91 14.24 -14.49 -12.41
C ARG A 91 13.09 -14.04 -11.51
N GLU A 92 13.20 -14.25 -10.21
CA GLU A 92 12.19 -13.83 -9.24
C GLU A 92 12.07 -12.31 -9.19
N SER A 93 13.21 -11.60 -9.18
CA SER A 93 13.24 -10.14 -9.20
C SER A 93 12.61 -9.58 -10.48
N SER A 94 12.95 -10.12 -11.66
CA SER A 94 12.37 -9.73 -12.94
C SER A 94 10.86 -9.96 -12.96
N HIS A 95 10.38 -11.11 -12.47
CA HIS A 95 8.95 -11.38 -12.41
C HIS A 95 8.21 -10.44 -11.44
N SER A 96 8.84 -10.08 -10.32
CA SER A 96 8.28 -9.10 -9.38
C SER A 96 8.21 -7.69 -9.99
N LEU A 97 9.22 -7.30 -10.77
CA LEU A 97 9.26 -6.02 -11.47
C LEU A 97 8.22 -5.97 -12.58
N GLU A 98 8.07 -7.03 -13.38
CA GLU A 98 7.02 -7.14 -14.41
C GLU A 98 5.61 -6.97 -13.81
N LYS A 99 5.33 -7.58 -12.66
CA LYS A 99 4.05 -7.40 -11.96
C LYS A 99 3.83 -5.95 -11.55
N ARG A 100 4.88 -5.29 -11.04
CA ARG A 100 4.84 -3.90 -10.58
C ARG A 100 4.68 -2.92 -11.73
N ILE A 101 5.31 -3.19 -12.87
CA ILE A 101 5.15 -2.45 -14.12
C ILE A 101 3.70 -2.57 -14.59
N LYS A 102 3.15 -3.78 -14.70
CA LYS A 102 1.74 -3.97 -15.09
C LYS A 102 0.76 -3.25 -14.18
N SER A 103 0.98 -3.29 -12.85
CA SER A 103 0.12 -2.56 -11.93
C SER A 103 0.20 -1.03 -12.11
N LEU A 104 1.38 -0.52 -12.45
CA LEU A 104 1.56 0.91 -12.72
C LEU A 104 0.91 1.30 -14.06
N GLU A 105 1.02 0.46 -15.09
CA GLU A 105 0.33 0.64 -16.36
C GLU A 105 -1.19 0.66 -16.18
N ASP A 106 -1.75 -0.25 -15.37
CA ASP A 106 -3.18 -0.28 -15.05
C ASP A 106 -3.64 1.00 -14.32
N GLN A 107 -2.86 1.46 -13.34
CA GLN A 107 -3.13 2.72 -12.63
C GLN A 107 -3.03 3.93 -13.56
N LEU A 108 -2.08 3.93 -14.49
CA LEU A 108 -1.91 5.01 -15.47
C LEU A 108 -3.10 5.04 -16.43
N MET A 109 -3.54 3.89 -16.94
CA MET A 109 -4.76 3.80 -17.75
C MET A 109 -6.01 4.29 -17.00
N GLU A 110 -6.12 4.00 -15.70
CA GLU A 110 -7.21 4.51 -14.89
C GLU A 110 -7.16 6.04 -14.76
N LEU A 111 -5.97 6.59 -14.51
CA LEU A 111 -5.76 8.04 -14.46
C LEU A 111 -6.09 8.70 -15.80
N GLU A 112 -5.66 8.13 -16.93
CA GLU A 112 -6.01 8.64 -18.26
C GLU A 112 -7.53 8.67 -18.47
N ARG A 113 -8.26 7.62 -18.08
CA ARG A 113 -9.73 7.60 -18.15
C ARG A 113 -10.37 8.68 -17.28
N ARG A 114 -9.84 8.90 -16.07
CA ARG A 114 -10.32 9.95 -15.16
C ARG A 114 -10.02 11.34 -15.71
N THR A 115 -8.86 11.55 -16.32
CA THR A 115 -8.50 12.81 -16.97
C THR A 115 -9.44 13.10 -18.16
N LEU A 116 -9.67 12.11 -19.03
CA LEU A 116 -10.65 12.25 -20.12
C LEU A 116 -12.06 12.58 -19.60
N PHE A 117 -12.46 11.98 -18.48
CA PHE A 117 -13.72 12.33 -17.83
C PHE A 117 -13.72 13.77 -17.31
N LEU A 118 -12.65 14.24 -16.66
CA LEU A 118 -12.52 15.62 -16.20
C LEU A 118 -12.57 16.61 -17.36
N ASP A 119 -11.87 16.33 -18.47
CA ASP A 119 -11.94 17.14 -19.69
C ASP A 119 -13.39 17.23 -20.22
N SER A 120 -14.12 16.11 -20.19
CA SER A 120 -15.54 16.10 -20.60
C SER A 120 -16.44 16.90 -19.65
N VAL A 121 -16.15 16.88 -18.35
CA VAL A 121 -16.87 17.70 -17.36
C VAL A 121 -16.53 19.18 -17.54
N GLU A 122 -15.27 19.50 -17.81
CA GLU A 122 -14.83 20.86 -18.09
C GLU A 122 -15.56 21.44 -19.31
N MET A 123 -15.77 20.65 -20.37
CA MET A 123 -16.61 21.07 -21.51
C MET A 123 -18.08 21.34 -21.16
N LEU A 124 -18.61 20.75 -20.09
CA LEU A 124 -19.99 20.95 -19.65
C LEU A 124 -20.15 22.17 -18.73
N VAL A 125 -19.09 22.61 -18.05
CA VAL A 125 -19.12 23.76 -17.13
C VAL A 125 -19.62 25.04 -17.82
N PRO A 126 -19.14 25.44 -19.03
CA PRO A 126 -19.66 26.60 -19.74
C PRO A 126 -21.15 26.48 -20.06
N ARG A 127 -21.62 25.29 -20.46
CA ARG A 127 -23.04 25.05 -20.79
C ARG A 127 -23.93 25.16 -19.55
N LEU A 128 -23.47 24.68 -18.41
CA LEU A 128 -24.16 24.86 -17.13
C LEU A 128 -24.24 26.34 -16.76
N GLY A 129 -23.16 27.10 -16.94
CA GLY A 129 -23.16 28.55 -16.72
C GLY A 129 -24.15 29.29 -17.62
N GLU A 130 -24.23 28.94 -18.90
CA GLU A 130 -25.25 29.52 -19.81
C GLU A 130 -26.68 29.16 -19.40
N MET A 131 -26.91 27.93 -18.91
CA MET A 131 -28.24 27.53 -18.41
C MET A 131 -28.59 28.23 -17.11
N GLU A 132 -27.63 28.43 -16.21
CA GLU A 132 -27.78 29.18 -14.97
C GLU A 132 -28.16 30.64 -15.25
N GLU A 133 -27.43 31.30 -16.15
CA GLU A 133 -27.74 32.68 -16.55
C GLU A 133 -29.12 32.79 -17.21
N ARG A 134 -29.54 31.79 -18.00
CA ARG A 134 -30.91 31.73 -18.53
C ARG A 134 -31.95 31.52 -17.45
N MET A 135 -31.69 30.66 -16.46
CA MET A 135 -32.59 30.42 -15.33
C MET A 135 -32.73 31.67 -14.45
N GLU A 136 -31.70 32.49 -14.31
CA GLU A 136 -31.78 33.77 -13.61
C GLU A 136 -32.60 34.82 -14.38
N ARG A 137 -32.48 34.87 -15.72
CA ARG A 137 -33.18 35.85 -16.56
C ARG A 137 -34.67 35.53 -16.76
N LEU A 138 -35.03 34.25 -16.87
CA LEU A 138 -36.40 33.81 -17.19
C LEU A 138 -37.49 34.34 -16.23
N PRO A 139 -37.32 34.29 -14.89
CA PRO A 139 -38.29 34.85 -13.95
C PRO A 139 -38.53 36.34 -14.16
N GLY A 140 -37.47 37.12 -14.39
CA GLY A 140 -37.57 38.56 -14.63
C GLY A 140 -38.30 38.90 -15.94
N GLU A 141 -38.07 38.13 -17.00
CA GLU A 141 -38.78 38.28 -18.27
C GLU A 141 -40.25 37.87 -18.17
N ILE A 142 -40.55 36.77 -17.45
CA ILE A 142 -41.92 36.31 -17.22
C ILE A 142 -42.68 37.35 -16.39
N MET A 143 -42.05 37.91 -15.35
CA MET A 143 -42.65 38.93 -14.49
C MET A 143 -42.96 40.21 -15.27
N LYS A 144 -42.03 40.71 -16.09
CA LYS A 144 -42.30 41.84 -16.99
C LYS A 144 -43.44 41.57 -17.97
N ARG A 145 -43.47 40.40 -18.60
CA ARG A 145 -44.55 40.02 -19.53
C ARG A 145 -45.90 39.87 -18.82
N LEU A 146 -45.91 39.42 -17.57
CA LEU A 146 -47.10 39.35 -16.74
C LEU A 146 -47.58 40.74 -16.36
N GLU A 147 -46.69 41.60 -15.87
CA GLU A 147 -46.98 43.00 -15.54
C GLU A 147 -47.56 43.75 -16.73
N GLU A 148 -46.97 43.61 -17.92
CA GLU A 148 -47.49 44.25 -19.13
C GLU A 148 -48.88 43.75 -19.51
N ARG A 149 -49.13 42.42 -19.47
CA ARG A 149 -50.43 41.86 -19.85
C ARG A 149 -51.51 42.15 -18.81
N TYR A 150 -51.20 41.96 -17.53
CA TYR A 150 -52.15 42.20 -16.45
C TYR A 150 -52.36 43.68 -16.19
N GLY A 151 -51.33 44.51 -16.35
CA GLY A 151 -51.45 45.97 -16.31
C GLY A 151 -52.41 46.48 -17.37
N ARG A 152 -52.23 46.08 -18.65
CA ARG A 152 -53.16 46.45 -19.73
C ARG A 152 -54.59 45.97 -19.48
N LYS A 153 -54.76 44.71 -19.04
CA LYS A 153 -56.09 44.18 -18.72
C LYS A 153 -56.74 44.88 -17.52
N MET A 154 -55.95 45.25 -16.51
CA MET A 154 -56.45 46.02 -15.38
C MET A 154 -56.83 47.43 -15.79
N ASP A 155 -56.05 48.10 -16.64
CA ASP A 155 -56.39 49.42 -17.16
C ASP A 155 -57.69 49.39 -17.98
N GLU A 156 -57.84 48.37 -18.84
CA GLU A 156 -59.07 48.14 -19.60
C GLU A 156 -60.26 47.83 -18.69
N PHE A 157 -60.07 46.95 -17.69
CA PHE A 157 -61.12 46.61 -16.74
C PHE A 157 -61.51 47.80 -15.86
N VAL A 158 -60.54 48.59 -15.39
CA VAL A 158 -60.80 49.80 -14.60
C VAL A 158 -61.56 50.82 -15.44
N ARG A 159 -61.19 51.04 -16.70
CA ARG A 159 -61.95 51.92 -17.60
C ARG A 159 -63.37 51.42 -17.82
N ALA A 160 -63.53 50.14 -18.16
CA ALA A 160 -64.84 49.54 -18.38
C ALA A 160 -65.71 49.58 -17.11
N TYR A 161 -65.13 49.25 -15.95
CA TYR A 161 -65.80 49.27 -14.66
C TYR A 161 -66.22 50.68 -14.25
N VAL A 162 -65.38 51.69 -14.49
CA VAL A 162 -65.71 53.10 -14.23
C VAL A 162 -66.83 53.56 -15.16
N GLU A 163 -66.79 53.21 -16.45
CA GLU A 163 -67.85 53.51 -17.41
C GLU A 163 -69.18 52.82 -17.06
N GLU A 164 -69.11 51.55 -16.65
CA GLU A 164 -70.28 50.76 -16.25
C GLU A 164 -70.83 51.24 -14.91
N ARG A 165 -69.99 51.62 -13.94
CA ARG A 165 -70.40 52.29 -12.70
C ARG A 165 -71.06 53.63 -12.99
N LEU A 166 -70.55 54.42 -13.92
CA LEU A 166 -71.18 55.69 -14.30
C LEU A 166 -72.54 55.46 -14.95
N LYS A 167 -72.66 54.48 -15.86
CA LYS A 167 -73.94 54.10 -16.48
C LYS A 167 -74.93 53.52 -15.48
N THR A 168 -74.49 52.62 -14.60
CA THR A 168 -75.34 52.02 -13.57
C THR A 168 -75.74 53.03 -12.52
N PHE A 169 -74.90 54.00 -12.16
CA PHE A 169 -75.28 55.12 -11.30
C PHE A 169 -76.31 56.03 -11.97
N GLU A 170 -76.17 56.26 -13.29
CA GLU A 170 -77.13 57.00 -14.11
C GLU A 170 -78.47 56.25 -14.28
N GLU A 171 -78.43 54.91 -14.33
CA GLU A 171 -79.61 54.03 -14.37
C GLU A 171 -80.24 53.80 -12.99
N GLN A 172 -79.46 53.77 -11.91
CA GLN A 172 -79.93 53.68 -10.53
C GLN A 172 -80.66 54.97 -10.15
N MET A 173 -80.17 56.14 -10.55
CA MET A 173 -80.93 57.40 -10.47
C MET A 173 -82.27 57.35 -11.25
N LYS A 174 -82.40 56.48 -12.26
CA LYS A 174 -83.67 56.26 -12.99
C LYS A 174 -84.53 55.12 -12.42
N LYS A 175 -83.92 54.16 -11.70
CA LYS A 175 -84.59 52.96 -11.16
C LYS A 175 -84.94 53.06 -9.68
N ASP A 176 -84.38 54.01 -8.94
CA ASP A 176 -84.78 54.33 -7.55
C ASP A 176 -86.23 54.85 -7.44
N VAL A 177 -86.97 54.94 -8.55
CA VAL A 177 -88.41 55.19 -8.57
C VAL A 177 -89.25 53.93 -8.32
N PHE A 178 -88.75 52.70 -8.49
CA PHE A 178 -89.58 51.50 -8.28
C PHE A 178 -88.83 50.33 -7.65
N GLY A 179 -88.99 50.23 -6.32
CA GLY A 179 -88.40 49.20 -5.48
C GLY A 179 -89.24 47.93 -5.30
N VAL A 180 -88.63 47.04 -4.52
CA VAL A 180 -89.19 45.84 -3.86
C VAL A 180 -89.17 44.54 -4.68
N SER A 181 -87.97 44.14 -5.12
CA SER A 181 -87.59 42.71 -5.23
C SER A 181 -86.14 42.41 -4.81
N VAL A 182 -85.43 43.44 -4.30
CA VAL A 182 -83.98 43.42 -4.03
C VAL A 182 -83.65 42.55 -2.81
N ASP A 183 -84.51 42.54 -1.78
CA ASP A 183 -84.19 41.91 -0.50
C ASP A 183 -84.12 40.36 -0.54
N LEU A 184 -84.93 39.69 -1.38
CA LEU A 184 -84.89 38.23 -1.52
C LEU A 184 -83.71 37.77 -2.40
N ALA A 185 -83.39 38.53 -3.45
CA ALA A 185 -82.24 38.27 -4.28
C ALA A 185 -80.93 38.51 -3.50
N ASP A 186 -80.87 39.58 -2.69
CA ASP A 186 -79.72 39.89 -1.83
C ASP A 186 -79.49 38.82 -0.77
N THR A 187 -80.55 38.27 -0.18
CA THR A 187 -80.42 37.20 0.82
C THR A 187 -79.95 35.89 0.22
N LEU A 188 -80.44 35.49 -0.96
CA LEU A 188 -79.97 34.30 -1.67
C LEU A 188 -78.53 34.45 -2.18
N LEU A 189 -78.17 35.65 -2.68
CA LEU A 189 -76.81 35.96 -3.13
C LEU A 189 -75.82 35.90 -1.96
N LYS A 190 -76.17 36.46 -0.79
CA LYS A 190 -75.35 36.38 0.42
C LYS A 190 -75.14 34.94 0.91
N ILE A 191 -76.16 34.09 0.78
CA ILE A 191 -76.04 32.66 1.12
C ILE A 191 -75.11 31.94 0.13
N GLN A 192 -75.28 32.17 -1.18
CA GLN A 192 -74.41 31.57 -2.20
C GLN A 192 -72.94 32.00 -2.04
N GLN A 193 -72.68 33.29 -1.84
CA GLN A 193 -71.33 33.82 -1.59
C GLN A 193 -70.67 33.16 -0.39
N ARG A 194 -71.41 32.99 0.72
CA ARG A 194 -70.89 32.34 1.92
C ARG A 194 -70.58 30.85 1.71
N TYR A 195 -71.37 30.15 0.90
CA TYR A 195 -71.06 28.77 0.52
C TYR A 195 -69.83 28.68 -0.39
N GLU A 196 -69.71 29.57 -1.38
CA GLU A 196 -68.54 29.65 -2.25
C GLU A 196 -67.26 29.98 -1.47
N GLU A 197 -67.35 30.90 -0.51
CA GLU A 197 -66.26 31.22 0.42
C GLU A 197 -65.84 29.99 1.24
N LEU A 198 -66.80 29.26 1.83
CA LEU A 198 -66.52 28.04 2.60
C LEU A 198 -65.93 26.93 1.73
N VAL A 199 -66.38 26.77 0.48
CA VAL A 199 -65.80 25.80 -0.46
C VAL A 199 -64.38 26.20 -0.86
N ALA A 200 -64.15 27.49 -1.16
CA ALA A 200 -62.83 28.01 -1.47
C ALA A 200 -61.86 27.84 -0.30
N GLU A 201 -62.30 28.12 0.93
CA GLU A 201 -61.53 27.86 2.15
C GLU A 201 -61.25 26.38 2.34
N ASN A 202 -62.23 25.48 2.11
CA ASN A 202 -62.01 24.04 2.23
C ASN A 202 -60.96 23.53 1.24
N VAL A 203 -61.01 24.00 -0.02
CA VAL A 203 -60.01 23.64 -1.04
C VAL A 203 -58.62 24.14 -0.64
N ARG A 204 -58.51 25.39 -0.15
CA ARG A 204 -57.24 25.95 0.35
C ARG A 204 -56.69 25.17 1.56
N LEU A 205 -57.56 24.76 2.48
CA LEU A 205 -57.16 23.96 3.64
C LEU A 205 -56.70 22.56 3.23
N ARG A 206 -57.34 21.94 2.23
CA ARG A 206 -56.89 20.65 1.66
C ARG A 206 -55.56 20.76 0.94
N SER A 207 -55.32 21.81 0.15
CA SER A 207 -54.04 22.02 -0.50
C SER A 207 -52.92 22.25 0.53
N ALA A 208 -53.17 23.05 1.56
CA ALA A 208 -52.23 23.26 2.66
C ALA A 208 -51.92 21.98 3.44
N LEU A 209 -52.91 21.09 3.65
CA LEU A 209 -52.70 19.76 4.23
C LEU A 209 -51.78 18.89 3.38
N HIS A 210 -52.01 18.84 2.07
CA HIS A 210 -51.14 18.08 1.16
C HIS A 210 -49.73 18.63 1.08
N GLU A 211 -49.56 19.96 1.12
CA GLU A 211 -48.25 20.59 1.21
C GLU A 211 -47.54 20.21 2.51
N LYS A 212 -48.25 20.25 3.65
CA LYS A 212 -47.71 19.80 4.93
C LYS A 212 -47.26 18.34 4.90
N GLU A 213 -48.07 17.44 4.31
CA GLU A 213 -47.71 16.02 4.17
C GLU A 213 -46.48 15.82 3.27
N ARG A 214 -46.37 16.57 2.18
CA ARG A 214 -45.19 16.54 1.29
C ARG A 214 -43.93 17.03 2.01
N LEU A 215 -44.04 18.14 2.74
CA LEU A 215 -42.93 18.68 3.52
C LEU A 215 -42.51 17.73 4.64
N GLN A 216 -43.46 17.06 5.30
CA GLN A 216 -43.14 16.02 6.30
C GLN A 216 -42.39 14.84 5.69
N LYS A 217 -42.78 14.36 4.50
CA LYS A 217 -42.04 13.28 3.81
C LYS A 217 -40.62 13.70 3.45
N ALA A 218 -40.45 14.92 2.90
CA ALA A 218 -39.13 15.46 2.58
C ALA A 218 -38.26 15.63 3.84
N LEU A 219 -38.86 16.04 4.97
CA LEU A 219 -38.14 16.16 6.24
C LEU A 219 -37.63 14.79 6.72
N ILE A 220 -38.47 13.76 6.67
CA ILE A 220 -38.08 12.38 7.05
C ILE A 220 -36.95 11.85 6.16
N GLU A 221 -36.98 12.13 4.86
CA GLU A 221 -35.89 11.76 3.94
C GLU A 221 -34.60 12.48 4.29
N LYS A 222 -34.67 13.79 4.59
CA LYS A 222 -33.50 14.57 5.02
C LYS A 222 -32.95 14.11 6.37
N ASP A 223 -33.81 13.72 7.31
CA ASP A 223 -33.37 13.15 8.59
C ASP A 223 -32.62 11.83 8.40
N ARG A 224 -33.07 10.97 7.48
CA ARG A 224 -32.34 9.74 7.10
C ARG A 224 -30.99 10.04 6.46
N GLU A 225 -30.93 10.99 5.54
CA GLU A 225 -29.67 11.44 4.94
C GLU A 225 -28.70 11.96 6.02
N ILE A 226 -29.20 12.73 6.99
CA ILE A 226 -28.42 13.23 8.12
C ILE A 226 -27.91 12.08 8.99
N GLU A 227 -28.73 11.07 9.28
CA GLU A 227 -28.29 9.88 10.03
C GLU A 227 -27.21 9.10 9.30
N ASP A 228 -27.34 8.89 8.00
CA ASP A 228 -26.33 8.20 7.19
C ASP A 228 -25.03 9.00 7.11
N LEU A 229 -25.11 10.33 6.96
CA LEU A 229 -23.94 11.21 7.02
C LEU A 229 -23.29 11.17 8.41
N LYS A 230 -24.07 11.18 9.49
CA LYS A 230 -23.55 11.03 10.86
C LYS A 230 -22.81 9.70 11.05
N ARG A 231 -23.34 8.59 10.52
CA ARG A 231 -22.66 7.27 10.55
C ARG A 231 -21.34 7.29 9.78
N LYS A 232 -21.33 7.87 8.57
CA LYS A 232 -20.10 8.04 7.77
C LYS A 232 -19.07 8.90 8.50
N LEU A 233 -19.50 9.97 9.15
CA LEU A 233 -18.64 10.87 9.91
C LEU A 233 -18.04 10.19 11.15
N ALA A 234 -18.81 9.34 11.83
CA ALA A 234 -18.31 8.50 12.93
C ALA A 234 -17.24 7.51 12.44
N ALA A 235 -17.48 6.81 11.33
CA ALA A 235 -16.50 5.89 10.75
C ALA A 235 -15.19 6.60 10.36
N LEU A 236 -15.27 7.80 9.78
CA LEU A 236 -14.09 8.61 9.44
C LEU A 236 -13.34 9.10 10.69
N ARG A 237 -14.05 9.45 11.77
CA ARG A 237 -13.42 9.81 13.05
C ARG A 237 -12.66 8.63 13.66
N ASP A 238 -13.23 7.43 13.63
CA ASP A 238 -12.56 6.22 14.13
C ASP A 238 -11.31 5.90 13.30
N MET A 239 -11.38 6.05 11.97
CA MET A 239 -10.21 5.92 11.10
C MET A 239 -9.14 6.97 11.43
N SER A 240 -9.53 8.23 11.63
CA SER A 240 -8.60 9.30 12.04
C SER A 240 -7.90 8.97 13.35
N GLN A 241 -8.64 8.50 14.36
CA GLN A 241 -8.04 8.11 15.65
C GLN A 241 -7.04 6.95 15.50
N ARG A 242 -7.34 5.98 14.65
CA ARG A 242 -6.40 4.88 14.34
C ARG A 242 -5.15 5.40 13.65
N VAL A 243 -5.30 6.33 12.71
CA VAL A 243 -4.16 6.98 12.04
C VAL A 243 -3.32 7.75 13.07
N ASP A 244 -3.93 8.52 13.97
CA ASP A 244 -3.20 9.26 15.00
C ASP A 244 -2.40 8.34 15.94
N VAL A 245 -2.95 7.19 16.32
CA VAL A 245 -2.24 6.19 17.13
C VAL A 245 -1.07 5.58 16.34
N LEU A 246 -1.26 5.29 15.06
CA LEU A 246 -0.17 4.79 14.20
C LEU A 246 0.91 5.84 13.99
N SER A 247 0.55 7.11 13.80
CA SER A 247 1.50 8.22 13.66
C SER A 247 2.35 8.41 14.93
N LYS A 248 1.75 8.31 16.12
CA LYS A 248 2.51 8.34 17.39
C LYS A 248 3.49 7.17 17.51
N ARG A 249 3.06 5.96 17.17
CA ARG A 249 3.96 4.79 17.15
C ARG A 249 5.09 4.96 16.14
N LEU A 250 4.79 5.53 14.97
CA LEU A 250 5.79 5.79 13.94
C LEU A 250 6.84 6.81 14.41
N SER A 251 6.42 7.89 15.08
CA SER A 251 7.35 8.86 15.64
C SER A 251 8.21 8.27 16.77
N GLU A 252 7.65 7.37 17.59
CA GLU A 252 8.43 6.62 18.59
C GLU A 252 9.49 5.72 17.94
N TYR A 253 9.16 5.06 16.83
CA TYR A 253 10.13 4.26 16.07
C TYR A 253 11.20 5.11 15.39
N GLU A 254 10.83 6.26 14.84
CA GLU A 254 11.79 7.21 14.26
C GLU A 254 12.77 7.74 15.31
N ALA A 255 12.29 8.08 16.51
CA ALA A 255 13.14 8.48 17.63
C ALA A 255 14.12 7.37 18.02
N LYS A 256 13.65 6.12 18.15
CA LYS A 256 14.51 4.96 18.45
C LYS A 256 15.53 4.70 17.35
N LEU A 257 15.16 4.87 16.07
CA LEU A 257 16.10 4.75 14.95
C LEU A 257 17.17 5.84 14.99
N ALA A 258 16.81 7.07 15.37
CA ALA A 258 17.76 8.15 15.55
C ALA A 258 18.77 7.84 16.68
N GLU A 259 18.30 7.30 17.80
CA GLU A 259 19.14 6.85 18.91
C GLU A 259 20.09 5.71 18.48
N ILE A 260 19.58 4.69 17.77
CA ILE A 260 20.41 3.59 17.23
C ILE A 260 21.48 4.14 16.28
N ASN A 261 21.11 5.09 15.41
CA ASN A 261 22.06 5.72 14.50
C ASN A 261 23.11 6.56 15.23
N HIS A 262 22.74 7.21 16.34
CA HIS A 262 23.69 7.93 17.20
C HIS A 262 24.68 6.96 17.85
N ILE A 263 24.18 5.89 18.49
CA ILE A 263 25.00 4.84 19.10
C ILE A 263 25.93 4.20 18.06
N ARG A 264 25.44 3.96 16.83
CA ARG A 264 26.26 3.41 15.74
C ARG A 264 27.40 4.35 15.34
N LYS A 265 27.15 5.67 15.29
CA LYS A 265 28.20 6.67 15.02
C LYS A 265 29.23 6.74 16.15
N GLU A 266 28.79 6.67 17.41
CA GLU A 266 29.69 6.65 18.56
C GLU A 266 30.55 5.38 18.63
N LEU A 267 29.95 4.22 18.38
CA LEU A 267 30.68 2.95 18.25
C LEU A 267 31.71 3.01 17.13
N ALA A 268 31.33 3.48 15.94
CA ALA A 268 32.24 3.61 14.82
C ALA A 268 33.40 4.59 15.10
N ALA A 269 33.16 5.66 15.86
CA ALA A 269 34.20 6.60 16.28
C ALA A 269 35.19 5.97 17.30
N LEU A 270 34.72 5.06 18.16
CA LEU A 270 35.54 4.39 19.17
C LEU A 270 36.35 3.21 18.61
N THR A 271 35.81 2.45 17.65
CA THR A 271 36.43 1.21 17.14
C THR A 271 36.94 1.31 15.71
N GLY A 272 36.72 2.44 15.02
CA GLY A 272 37.16 2.66 13.63
C GLY A 272 36.46 1.80 12.58
N THR A 273 35.38 1.11 12.96
CA THR A 273 34.65 0.14 12.12
C THR A 273 33.16 0.49 12.07
N SER A 274 32.57 0.46 10.87
CA SER A 274 31.15 0.79 10.62
C SER A 274 30.19 -0.37 10.95
N ASP A 275 30.76 -1.55 11.16
CA ASP A 275 30.03 -2.79 11.40
C ASP A 275 29.87 -3.05 12.90
N MET A 276 28.62 -3.17 13.36
CA MET A 276 28.28 -3.17 14.79
C MET A 276 28.86 -4.38 15.52
N ASP A 277 28.85 -5.54 14.87
CA ASP A 277 29.37 -6.79 15.44
C ASP A 277 30.91 -6.82 15.47
N ALA A 278 31.55 -6.25 14.44
CA ALA A 278 33.00 -6.06 14.41
C ALA A 278 33.45 -5.04 15.47
N ALA A 279 32.72 -3.94 15.64
CA ALA A 279 32.96 -2.95 16.67
C ALA A 279 32.85 -3.57 18.08
N LEU A 280 31.79 -4.34 18.35
CA LEU A 280 31.58 -5.02 19.63
C LEU A 280 32.66 -6.08 19.94
N THR A 281 33.17 -6.79 18.92
CA THR A 281 34.24 -7.77 19.09
C THR A 281 35.60 -7.12 19.33
N ILE A 282 35.91 -6.01 18.66
CA ILE A 282 37.10 -5.18 18.95
C ILE A 282 37.02 -4.63 20.38
N LEU A 283 35.85 -4.16 20.81
CA LEU A 283 35.63 -3.66 22.17
C LEU A 283 35.76 -4.73 23.26
N LYS A 284 35.41 -5.98 22.96
CA LYS A 284 35.62 -7.11 23.88
C LYS A 284 37.07 -7.57 23.96
N THR A 285 37.89 -7.29 22.94
CA THR A 285 39.27 -7.77 22.83
C THR A 285 40.32 -6.72 23.19
N GLN A 286 40.01 -5.43 22.99
CA GLN A 286 40.88 -4.31 23.36
C GLN A 286 40.46 -3.71 24.72
N PHE A 287 41.41 -3.62 25.65
CA PHE A 287 41.18 -3.18 27.02
C PHE A 287 40.90 -1.66 27.09
N ILE A 288 39.62 -1.28 27.10
CA ILE A 288 39.16 0.10 27.35
C ILE A 288 38.73 0.20 28.83
N PRO A 289 39.04 1.29 29.57
CA PRO A 289 38.85 1.36 31.02
C PRO A 289 37.39 1.11 31.46
N LYS A 290 37.20 0.18 32.41
CA LYS A 290 35.90 -0.27 32.94
C LYS A 290 34.96 0.87 33.35
N SER A 291 35.50 2.01 33.81
CA SER A 291 34.72 3.14 34.30
C SER A 291 33.91 3.89 33.24
N LYS A 292 34.22 3.77 31.95
CA LYS A 292 33.43 4.37 30.86
C LYS A 292 32.45 3.41 30.19
N PHE A 293 32.54 2.11 30.49
CA PHE A 293 31.80 1.06 29.78
C PHE A 293 30.73 0.37 30.63
N GLU A 294 30.74 0.52 31.96
CA GLU A 294 29.73 -0.11 32.82
C GLU A 294 28.32 0.44 32.60
N SER A 295 28.15 1.74 32.33
CA SER A 295 26.81 2.30 32.05
C SER A 295 26.28 1.85 30.70
N THR A 296 27.11 1.88 29.65
CA THR A 296 26.73 1.45 28.30
C THR A 296 26.45 -0.06 28.25
N LEU A 297 27.16 -0.88 29.04
CA LEU A 297 26.92 -2.32 29.11
C LEU A 297 25.62 -2.64 29.88
N HIS A 298 25.26 -1.85 30.89
CA HIS A 298 23.95 -1.95 31.55
C HIS A 298 22.81 -1.56 30.60
N GLU A 299 22.97 -0.48 29.84
CA GLU A 299 21.99 -0.04 28.85
C GLU A 299 21.82 -1.08 27.73
N VAL A 300 22.90 -1.64 27.20
CA VAL A 300 22.86 -2.71 26.20
C VAL A 300 22.17 -3.98 26.75
N LYS A 301 22.39 -4.32 28.02
CA LYS A 301 21.74 -5.47 28.66
C LYS A 301 20.24 -5.25 28.85
N ASN A 302 19.83 -4.04 29.23
CA ASN A 302 18.41 -3.68 29.34
C ASN A 302 17.72 -3.70 27.98
N ILE A 303 18.36 -3.16 26.94
CA ILE A 303 17.84 -3.18 25.58
C ILE A 303 17.73 -4.61 25.04
N LEU A 304 18.69 -5.50 25.34
CA LEU A 304 18.58 -6.92 24.98
C LEU A 304 17.38 -7.60 25.66
N GLN A 305 17.13 -7.32 26.93
CA GLN A 305 15.93 -7.82 27.62
C GLN A 305 14.63 -7.28 27.02
N GLU A 306 14.59 -6.01 26.63
CA GLU A 306 13.43 -5.42 25.97
C GLU A 306 13.20 -6.01 24.58
N VAL A 307 14.25 -6.25 23.79
CA VAL A 307 14.17 -6.93 22.49
C VAL A 307 13.65 -8.36 22.64
N GLU A 308 14.05 -9.04 23.71
CA GLU A 308 13.57 -10.39 24.02
C GLU A 308 12.09 -10.38 24.44
N GLY A 309 11.66 -9.36 25.19
CA GLY A 309 10.25 -9.08 25.47
C GLY A 309 9.42 -8.83 24.21
N ILE A 310 9.90 -7.98 23.30
CA ILE A 310 9.26 -7.69 22.01
C ILE A 310 9.18 -8.94 21.13
N ARG A 311 10.17 -9.84 21.17
CA ARG A 311 10.12 -11.12 20.47
C ARG A 311 9.03 -12.04 21.02
N GLN A 312 8.91 -12.13 22.34
CA GLN A 312 7.85 -12.92 22.98
C GLN A 312 6.47 -12.36 22.70
N GLU A 313 6.31 -11.04 22.71
CA GLU A 313 5.06 -10.37 22.40
C GLU A 313 4.67 -10.53 20.92
N ASN A 314 5.61 -10.43 19.99
CA ASN A 314 5.38 -10.77 18.57
C ASN A 314 4.98 -12.24 18.38
N ALA A 315 5.57 -13.17 19.14
CA ALA A 315 5.18 -14.57 19.08
C ALA A 315 3.75 -14.80 19.61
N ARG A 316 3.33 -14.07 20.66
CA ARG A 316 1.94 -14.08 21.15
C ARG A 316 0.97 -13.49 20.13
N LEU A 317 1.29 -12.33 19.55
CA LEU A 317 0.48 -11.67 18.52
C LEU A 317 0.33 -12.52 17.24
N ARG A 318 1.34 -13.31 16.87
CA ARG A 318 1.22 -14.29 15.78
C ARG A 318 0.21 -15.38 16.09
N LYS A 319 0.25 -15.95 17.30
CA LYS A 319 -0.73 -16.95 17.75
C LYS A 319 -2.15 -16.39 17.83
N GLU A 320 -2.30 -15.14 18.28
CA GLU A 320 -3.61 -14.47 18.29
C GLU A 320 -4.12 -14.19 16.87
N ASN A 321 -3.25 -13.78 15.94
CA ASN A 321 -3.61 -13.64 14.53
C ASN A 321 -4.01 -14.97 13.88
N GLU A 322 -3.33 -16.07 14.22
CA GLU A 322 -3.72 -17.40 13.75
C GLU A 322 -5.10 -17.81 14.27
N LYS A 323 -5.39 -17.58 15.56
CA LYS A 323 -6.72 -17.81 16.14
C LYS A 323 -7.80 -16.94 15.49
N LEU A 324 -7.51 -15.66 15.23
CA LEU A 324 -8.44 -14.77 14.52
C LEU A 324 -8.66 -15.22 13.07
N LYS A 325 -7.62 -15.75 12.41
CA LYS A 325 -7.72 -16.30 11.05
C LYS A 325 -8.54 -17.59 11.02
N GLU A 326 -8.43 -18.44 12.04
CA GLU A 326 -9.28 -19.62 12.22
C GLU A 326 -10.73 -19.23 12.50
N ALA A 327 -10.96 -18.28 13.41
CA ALA A 327 -12.29 -17.76 13.69
C ALA A 327 -12.94 -17.10 12.46
N LEU A 328 -12.17 -16.41 11.62
CA LEU A 328 -12.67 -15.89 10.34
C LEU A 328 -13.02 -16.99 9.35
N LYS A 329 -12.23 -18.08 9.30
CA LYS A 329 -12.55 -19.23 8.45
C LYS A 329 -13.83 -19.94 8.90
N THR A 330 -14.01 -20.15 10.19
CA THR A 330 -15.24 -20.76 10.73
C THR A 330 -16.44 -19.86 10.48
N PHE A 331 -16.32 -18.54 10.69
CA PHE A 331 -17.41 -17.59 10.40
C PHE A 331 -17.77 -17.54 8.91
N LEU A 332 -16.78 -17.67 8.01
CA LEU A 332 -17.03 -17.76 6.57
C LEU A 332 -17.65 -19.11 6.17
N GLN A 333 -17.29 -20.20 6.84
CA GLN A 333 -17.91 -21.52 6.62
C GLN A 333 -19.34 -21.58 7.15
N GLU A 334 -19.62 -21.07 8.35
CA GLU A 334 -20.98 -20.97 8.90
C GLU A 334 -21.87 -20.12 7.98
N ARG A 335 -21.35 -19.02 7.41
CA ARG A 335 -22.11 -18.19 6.46
C ARG A 335 -22.37 -18.89 5.11
N LEU A 336 -21.50 -19.82 4.71
CA LEU A 336 -21.70 -20.66 3.52
C LEU A 336 -22.69 -21.81 3.81
N GLU A 337 -22.63 -22.41 4.99
CA GLU A 337 -23.56 -23.46 5.43
C GLU A 337 -24.98 -22.90 5.68
N ASP A 338 -25.13 -21.71 6.29
CA ASP A 338 -26.42 -21.02 6.43
C ASP A 338 -27.02 -20.57 5.09
N SER A 339 -26.20 -20.48 4.03
CA SER A 339 -26.67 -20.24 2.66
C SER A 339 -27.06 -21.52 1.91
N SER A 340 -26.87 -22.69 2.53
CA SER A 340 -27.15 -24.00 1.94
C SER A 340 -27.98 -24.90 2.88
N LEU A 341 -29.31 -24.66 2.83
CA LEU A 341 -30.46 -25.60 2.97
C LEU A 341 -31.48 -25.27 4.09
N PRO A 342 -32.80 -25.61 3.92
CA PRO A 342 -33.37 -26.51 2.91
C PRO A 342 -34.45 -25.88 2.00
N VAL A 343 -34.51 -26.40 0.77
CA VAL A 343 -35.68 -26.37 -0.11
C VAL A 343 -36.76 -27.24 0.53
N GLU A 344 -37.92 -26.66 0.81
CA GLU A 344 -39.12 -27.39 1.20
C GLU A 344 -39.60 -28.25 0.02
N ASP A 345 -39.62 -29.57 0.21
CA ASP A 345 -40.41 -30.48 -0.60
C ASP A 345 -41.89 -30.25 -0.29
N GLY A 346 -42.55 -29.50 -1.18
CA GLY A 346 -44.00 -29.34 -1.20
C GLY A 346 -44.66 -30.29 -2.22
N GLU A 347 -45.62 -31.06 -1.72
CA GLU A 347 -46.78 -31.63 -2.42
C GLU A 347 -46.67 -33.04 -3.06
N SER A 348 -47.08 -34.03 -2.26
CA SER A 348 -48.03 -35.06 -2.69
C SER A 348 -49.21 -35.05 -1.71
N GLY A 349 -50.37 -34.58 -2.18
CA GLY A 349 -51.64 -34.49 -1.43
C GLY A 349 -52.70 -33.73 -2.20
#